data_AF-A0A6C1QJ11-F1
#
_entry.id   AF-A0A6C1QJ11-F1
#
_cell.length_a   1.000
_cell.length_b   1.000
_cell.length_c   1.000
_cell.angle_alpha   90.00
_cell.angle_beta   90.00
_cell.angle_gamma   90.00
#
_symmetry.space_group_name_H-M   'P 1'
#
loop_
_entity.id
_entity.type
_entity.pdbx_description
1 polymer ?
#
loop_
_entity_poly.entity_id
_entity_poly.type
_entity_poly.pdbx_seq_one_letter_code
_entity_poly.pdbx_strand_id
1 'polypeptide(L)'
;MQDTPEHIIQKQREIIHSKSPDERFMIGVEAINFGRKMVESSIRQSNPHISEIDLKVETFKRYYSQSFDPEELKKILEELRAYWVKRLKTG
;
A
#
# COMPACT_ATOMS: atom_id res chain seq x y z
N MET A 1 -14.91 -4.05 12.77
CA MET A 1 -16.14 -3.22 12.73
C MET A 1 -17.24 -3.77 13.64
N GLN A 2 -16.89 -4.40 14.77
CA GLN A 2 -17.93 -4.92 15.68
C GLN A 2 -18.56 -3.81 16.53
N ASP A 3 -17.87 -2.68 16.69
CA ASP A 3 -18.35 -1.50 17.42
C ASP A 3 -19.16 -0.53 16.56
N THR A 4 -19.39 -0.85 15.28
CA THR A 4 -20.15 0.00 14.36
C THR A 4 -21.57 -0.55 14.25
N PRO A 5 -22.62 0.20 14.67
CA PRO A 5 -24.00 -0.26 14.56
C PRO A 5 -24.41 -0.54 13.11
N GLU A 6 -25.24 -1.56 12.90
CA GLU A 6 -25.63 -2.02 11.54
C GLU A 6 -26.23 -0.88 10.69
N HIS A 7 -27.05 -0.02 11.28
CA HIS A 7 -27.65 1.10 10.56
C HIS A 7 -26.62 2.12 10.04
N ILE A 8 -25.45 2.22 10.67
CA ILE A 8 -24.34 3.06 10.22
C ILE A 8 -23.61 2.40 9.05
N ILE A 9 -23.38 1.08 9.14
CA ILE A 9 -22.81 0.29 8.03
C ILE A 9 -23.71 0.41 6.79
N GLN A 10 -25.02 0.32 6.99
CA GLN A 10 -26.00 0.47 5.92
C GLN A 10 -25.97 1.87 5.32
N LYS A 11 -25.90 2.94 6.14
CA LYS A 11 -25.73 4.31 5.63
C LYS A 11 -24.45 4.49 4.83
N GLN A 12 -23.35 3.90 5.29
CA GLN A 12 -22.08 3.96 4.56
C GLN A 12 -22.20 3.29 3.19
N ARG A 13 -22.86 2.13 3.10
CA ARG A 13 -23.14 1.46 1.81
C ARG A 13 -24.01 2.31 0.92
N GLU A 14 -25.09 2.90 1.44
CA GLU A 14 -25.97 3.79 0.68
C GLU A 14 -25.20 4.97 0.08
N ILE A 15 -24.34 5.63 0.86
CA ILE A 15 -23.51 6.75 0.39
C ILE A 15 -22.52 6.31 -0.71
N ILE A 16 -21.92 5.14 -0.58
CA ILE A 16 -20.99 4.62 -1.61
C ILE A 16 -21.76 4.25 -2.89
N HIS A 17 -22.92 3.60 -2.75
CA HIS A 17 -23.72 3.16 -3.90
C HIS A 17 -24.47 4.31 -4.59
N SER A 18 -24.70 5.44 -3.91
CA SER A 18 -25.26 6.64 -4.53
C SER A 18 -24.30 7.34 -5.50
N LYS A 19 -23.01 6.97 -5.48
CA LYS A 19 -21.97 7.51 -6.38
C LYS A 19 -21.93 6.78 -7.71
N SER A 20 -21.47 7.48 -8.74
CA SER A 20 -21.23 6.89 -10.06
C SER A 20 -20.13 5.82 -10.01
N PRO A 21 -20.07 4.91 -11.00
CA PRO A 21 -18.97 3.95 -11.11
C PRO A 21 -17.58 4.61 -11.09
N ASP A 22 -17.42 5.74 -11.79
CA ASP A 22 -16.14 6.46 -11.88
C ASP A 22 -15.74 7.08 -10.53
N GLU A 23 -16.69 7.68 -9.83
CA GLU A 23 -16.46 8.22 -8.49
C GLU A 23 -16.06 7.12 -7.51
N ARG A 24 -16.74 5.96 -7.57
CA ARG A 24 -16.38 4.80 -6.73
C ARG A 24 -14.99 4.28 -7.05
N PHE A 25 -14.62 4.23 -8.32
CA PHE A 25 -13.28 3.84 -8.75
C PHE A 25 -12.23 4.78 -8.17
N MET A 26 -12.44 6.10 -8.28
CA MET A 26 -11.51 7.10 -7.77
C MET A 26 -11.37 7.03 -6.25
N ILE A 27 -12.46 6.81 -5.51
CA ILE A 27 -12.41 6.56 -4.07
C ILE A 27 -11.54 5.34 -3.74
N GLY A 28 -11.66 4.26 -4.52
CA GLY A 28 -10.81 3.07 -4.37
C GLY A 28 -9.32 3.39 -4.59
N VAL A 29 -8.99 4.13 -5.65
CA VAL A 29 -7.62 4.57 -5.95
C VAL A 29 -7.05 5.44 -4.82
N GLU A 30 -7.83 6.39 -4.31
CA GLU A 30 -7.44 7.25 -3.19
C GLU A 30 -7.21 6.45 -1.91
N ALA A 31 -8.11 5.51 -1.59
CA ALA A 31 -7.98 4.63 -0.43
C ALA A 31 -6.70 3.77 -0.50
N ILE A 32 -6.39 3.20 -1.67
CA ILE A 32 -5.14 2.45 -1.89
C ILE A 32 -3.92 3.34 -1.68
N ASN A 33 -3.92 4.54 -2.26
CA ASN A 33 -2.81 5.49 -2.11
C ASN A 33 -2.64 5.94 -0.66
N PHE A 34 -3.74 6.19 0.05
CA PHE A 34 -3.72 6.54 1.46
C PHE A 34 -3.16 5.40 2.31
N GLY A 35 -3.64 4.16 2.08
CA GLY A 35 -3.11 2.96 2.75
C GLY A 35 -1.61 2.80 2.55
N ARG A 36 -1.10 3.01 1.32
CA ARG A 36 0.34 2.99 1.03
C ARG A 36 1.11 4.06 1.82
N LYS A 37 0.60 5.30 1.85
CA LYS A 37 1.23 6.39 2.62
C LYS A 37 1.31 6.07 4.11
N MET A 38 0.26 5.47 4.68
CA MET A 38 0.25 5.07 6.08
C MET A 38 1.32 4.02 6.40
N VAL A 39 1.48 3.01 5.53
CA VAL A 39 2.53 2.00 5.67
C VAL A 39 3.91 2.61 5.53
N GLU A 40 4.15 3.41 4.50
CA GLU A 40 5.43 4.09 4.29
C GLU A 40 5.78 5.01 5.49
N SER A 41 4.80 5.74 6.02
CA SER A 41 4.98 6.57 7.22
C SER A 41 5.34 5.75 8.46
N SER A 42 4.67 4.61 8.69
CA SER A 42 4.99 3.72 9.80
C SER A 42 6.42 3.17 9.70
N ILE A 43 6.87 2.79 8.49
CA ILE A 43 8.24 2.33 8.26
C ILE A 43 9.25 3.45 8.56
N ARG A 44 8.99 4.68 8.09
CA ARG A 44 9.85 5.85 8.38
C ARG A 44 9.90 6.18 9.86
N GLN A 45 8.82 6.00 10.61
CA GLN A 45 8.83 6.21 12.06
C GLN A 45 9.75 5.22 12.78
N SER A 46 9.80 3.96 12.33
CA SER A 46 10.70 2.94 12.89
C SER A 46 12.14 3.05 12.37
N ASN A 47 12.36 3.64 11.20
CA ASN A 47 13.67 3.90 10.63
C ASN A 47 13.71 5.28 9.93
N PRO A 48 14.00 6.37 10.67
CA PRO A 48 13.93 7.74 10.14
C PRO A 48 14.89 8.03 8.99
N HIS A 49 15.98 7.28 8.87
CA HIS A 49 17.02 7.47 7.87
C HIS A 49 16.95 6.46 6.72
N ILE A 50 15.84 5.73 6.60
CA ILE A 50 15.64 4.77 5.51
C ILE A 50 15.78 5.46 4.15
N SER A 51 16.55 4.85 3.25
CA SER A 51 16.67 5.35 1.87
C SER A 51 15.34 5.18 1.13
N GLU A 52 15.13 5.93 0.05
CA GLU A 52 13.91 5.77 -0.75
C GLU A 52 13.78 4.37 -1.35
N ILE A 53 14.88 3.76 -1.80
CA ILE A 53 14.89 2.41 -2.36
C ILE A 53 14.52 1.39 -1.28
N ASP A 54 15.14 1.50 -0.10
CA ASP A 54 14.83 0.61 1.03
C ASP A 54 13.38 0.75 1.47
N LEU A 55 12.84 1.97 1.45
CA LEU A 55 11.42 2.19 1.75
C LEU A 55 10.52 1.46 0.76
N LYS A 56 10.82 1.49 -0.55
CA LYS A 56 10.04 0.74 -1.55
C LYS A 56 10.12 -0.76 -1.34
N VAL A 57 11.30 -1.27 -1.01
CA VAL A 57 11.54 -2.69 -0.71
C VAL A 57 10.78 -3.13 0.54
N GLU A 58 10.88 -2.38 1.65
CA GLU A 58 10.18 -2.71 2.90
C GLU A 58 8.67 -2.55 2.78
N THR A 59 8.20 -1.58 1.99
CA THR A 59 6.76 -1.43 1.70
C THR A 59 6.23 -2.64 0.93
N PHE A 60 6.96 -3.11 -0.09
CA PHE A 60 6.58 -4.32 -0.82
C PHE A 60 6.54 -5.53 0.12
N LYS A 61 7.60 -5.72 0.91
CA LYS A 61 7.70 -6.80 1.88
C LYS A 61 6.54 -6.78 2.87
N ARG A 62 6.15 -5.61 3.39
CA ARG A 62 5.01 -5.47 4.31
C ARG A 62 3.69 -5.97 3.71
N TYR A 63 3.46 -5.74 2.42
CA TYR A 63 2.22 -6.16 1.76
C TYR A 63 2.22 -7.63 1.33
N TYR A 64 3.37 -8.15 0.93
CA TYR A 64 3.43 -9.41 0.18
C TYR A 64 4.31 -10.49 0.81
N SER A 65 4.88 -10.30 2.01
CA SER A 65 5.75 -11.31 2.63
C SER A 65 5.07 -12.66 2.87
N GLN A 66 3.73 -12.67 2.98
CA GLN A 66 2.92 -13.88 3.17
C GLN A 66 2.42 -14.47 1.85
N SER A 67 2.69 -13.81 0.73
CA SER A 67 2.25 -14.23 -0.61
C SER A 67 3.27 -15.08 -1.34
N PHE A 68 4.51 -15.14 -0.85
CA PHE A 68 5.65 -15.80 -1.50
C PHE A 68 6.41 -16.63 -0.49
N ASP A 69 7.05 -17.71 -0.94
CA ASP A 69 8.01 -18.41 -0.11
C ASP A 69 9.28 -17.55 0.14
N PRO A 70 10.11 -17.88 1.14
CA PRO A 70 11.26 -17.05 1.49
C PRO A 70 12.28 -16.87 0.35
N GLU A 71 12.49 -17.88 -0.50
CA GLU A 71 13.47 -17.83 -1.59
C GLU A 71 12.94 -17.00 -2.76
N GLU A 72 11.67 -17.15 -3.09
CA GLU A 72 11.00 -16.34 -4.10
C GLU A 72 10.93 -14.86 -3.67
N LEU A 73 10.52 -14.59 -2.42
CA LEU A 73 10.47 -13.25 -1.88
C LEU A 73 11.85 -12.59 -1.95
N LYS A 74 12.92 -13.31 -1.57
CA LYS A 74 14.28 -12.78 -1.64
C LYS A 74 14.66 -12.35 -3.06
N LYS A 75 14.41 -13.19 -4.07
CA LYS A 75 14.68 -12.86 -5.48
C LYS A 75 13.89 -11.64 -5.94
N ILE A 76 12.60 -11.55 -5.58
CA ILE A 76 11.76 -10.39 -5.92
C ILE A 76 12.32 -9.10 -5.32
N LEU A 77 12.73 -9.13 -4.04
CA LEU A 77 13.26 -7.95 -3.37
C LEU A 77 14.61 -7.50 -3.94
N GLU A 78 15.46 -8.44 -4.36
CA GLU A 78 16.73 -8.16 -5.04
C GLU A 78 16.50 -7.47 -6.40
N GLU A 79 15.61 -8.01 -7.23
CA GLU A 79 15.24 -7.43 -8.53
C GLU A 79 14.55 -6.07 -8.38
N LEU A 80 13.65 -5.93 -7.40
CA LEU A 80 12.99 -4.66 -7.11
C LEU A 80 14.00 -3.57 -6.76
N ARG A 81 15.01 -3.90 -5.93
CA ARG A 81 16.09 -2.97 -5.58
C ARG A 81 16.89 -2.59 -6.83
N ALA A 82 17.28 -3.56 -7.65
CA ALA A 82 18.05 -3.31 -8.88
C ALA A 82 17.28 -2.39 -9.85
N TYR A 83 15.97 -2.62 -10.00
CA TYR A 83 15.08 -1.77 -10.79
C TYR A 83 15.10 -0.31 -10.32
N TRP A 84 14.95 -0.06 -9.02
CA TRP A 84 14.93 1.30 -8.48
C TRP A 84 16.29 2.00 -8.56
N VAL A 85 17.39 1.27 -8.35
CA VAL A 85 18.74 1.80 -8.56
C VAL A 85 18.90 2.27 -10.01
N LYS A 86 18.45 1.47 -10.99
CA LYS A 86 18.52 1.84 -12.40
C LYS A 86 17.64 3.06 -12.70
N ARG A 87 16.39 3.05 -12.22
CA ARG A 87 15.42 4.11 -12.47
C ARG A 87 15.86 5.47 -11.95
N LEU A 88 16.46 5.52 -10.74
CA LEU A 88 16.96 6.76 -10.14
C LEU A 88 18.26 7.27 -10.77
N LYS A 89 18.99 6.45 -11.52
CA LYS A 89 20.18 6.88 -12.29
C LYS A 89 19.83 7.46 -13.66
N THR A 90 18.65 7.14 -14.19
CA THR A 90 18.19 7.53 -15.52
C THR A 90 17.12 8.63 -15.49
N GLY A 91 16.73 9.09 -14.30
CA GLY A 91 15.69 10.10 -14.08
C GLY A 91 16.25 11.40 -13.56
#